data_AF-A0AAX4I0F1-F1
#
_entry.id   AF-A0AAX4I0F1-F1
#
_cell.length_a   1.000
_cell.length_b   1.000
_cell.length_c   1.000
_cell.angle_alpha   90.00
_cell.angle_beta   90.00
_cell.angle_gamma   90.00
#
_symmetry.space_group_name_H-M   'P 1'
#
loop_
_entity.id
_entity.type
_entity.pdbx_description
1 polymer ?
#
loop_
_entity_poly.entity_id
_entity_poly.type
_entity_poly.pdbx_seq_one_letter_code
_entity_poly.pdbx_strand_id
1 'polypeptide(L)'
;MAGVFTRFPPLVGLYNKWRLDNNREGGAAALVQNIIMVFFRIEDNWCSNFEQPPDGGERKHFRIDVLLLQYGPTFHAPGTLVPKLLVEIKGRGGSPREVERQALLNAKASIRQYSLAGLFVQTVIGTESGLYFRFWWTDAHFDGLVPLDGGPPSGTRRGRREYMAIEADQGALLEMYYAQVRRGIPDLPQELSAQEDFFQEDFTQEQMDPFSQGQSYQFVPEPIGSVLQEEPHQFFEADVSHEDNDTMTDDIQGDQYDEADLSSEDEMEDWMEMEPVAQDGTTAGTSQSSRSTSRPVKIIMEPHLMQSTKYLFRRRGKTRVTRERDWDKQAYGGTEIWIYKADRSYWGYKPK
;
A
#
# COMPACT_ATOMS: atom_id res chain seq x y z
N MET A 1 14.43 -22.04 -8.61
CA MET A 1 14.57 -20.69 -8.02
C MET A 1 15.45 -19.88 -8.94
N ALA A 2 15.02 -18.68 -9.29
CA ALA A 2 15.75 -17.77 -10.16
C ALA A 2 16.14 -16.47 -9.42
N GLY A 3 16.82 -15.56 -10.12
CA GLY A 3 17.10 -14.20 -9.64
C GLY A 3 17.93 -14.15 -8.35
N VAL A 4 17.40 -13.45 -7.34
CA VAL A 4 18.07 -13.18 -6.06
C VAL A 4 18.57 -14.44 -5.36
N PHE A 5 17.83 -15.55 -5.48
CA PHE A 5 18.16 -16.81 -4.82
C PHE A 5 19.35 -17.53 -5.45
N THR A 6 19.57 -17.35 -6.76
CA THR A 6 20.76 -17.90 -7.44
C THR A 6 22.02 -17.18 -6.99
N ARG A 7 21.93 -15.86 -6.78
CA ARG A 7 23.06 -15.03 -6.35
C ARG A 7 23.37 -15.18 -4.86
N PHE A 8 22.35 -15.41 -4.03
CA PHE A 8 22.49 -15.52 -2.59
C PHE A 8 21.88 -16.83 -2.07
N PRO A 9 22.60 -17.97 -2.19
CA PRO A 9 22.10 -19.27 -1.75
C PRO A 9 21.56 -19.34 -0.30
N PRO A 10 22.10 -18.61 0.68
CA PRO A 10 21.52 -18.60 2.04
C PRO A 10 20.05 -18.15 2.09
N LEU A 11 19.62 -17.29 1.16
CA LEU A 11 18.23 -16.83 1.08
C LEU A 11 17.25 -17.94 0.66
N VAL A 12 17.73 -18.97 -0.06
CA VAL A 12 16.95 -20.17 -0.40
C VAL A 12 16.49 -20.86 0.88
N GLY A 13 17.38 -20.99 1.87
CA GLY A 13 17.09 -21.62 3.15
C GLY A 13 16.04 -20.82 3.94
N LEU A 14 16.18 -19.49 3.99
CA LEU A 14 15.19 -18.61 4.63
C LEU A 14 13.84 -18.64 3.92
N TYR A 15 13.81 -18.66 2.59
CA TYR A 15 12.58 -18.77 1.80
C TYR A 15 11.86 -20.10 2.05
N ASN A 16 12.59 -21.21 2.05
CA ASN A 16 12.01 -22.52 2.35
C ASN A 16 11.49 -22.58 3.80
N LYS A 17 12.21 -21.98 4.76
CA LYS A 17 11.77 -21.90 6.15
C LYS A 17 10.48 -21.08 6.27
N TRP A 18 10.41 -19.91 5.62
CA TRP A 18 9.22 -19.07 5.58
C TRP A 18 8.00 -19.82 5.00
N ARG A 19 8.17 -20.55 3.89
CA ARG A 19 7.06 -21.32 3.28
C ARG A 19 6.46 -22.36 4.21
N LEU A 20 7.26 -22.89 5.12
CA LEU A 20 6.88 -23.90 6.10
C LEU A 20 6.45 -23.29 7.44
N ASP A 21 6.61 -21.98 7.62
CA ASP A 21 6.26 -21.28 8.87
C ASP A 21 4.75 -21.03 8.94
N ASN A 22 4.18 -21.27 10.13
CA ASN A 22 2.81 -20.92 10.44
C ASN A 22 2.64 -19.40 10.59
N ASN A 23 3.69 -18.69 11.02
CA ASN A 23 3.73 -17.23 11.06
C ASN A 23 4.32 -16.66 9.75
N ARG A 24 3.48 -16.67 8.71
CA ARG A 24 3.92 -16.22 7.38
C ARG A 24 4.22 -14.73 7.28
N GLU A 25 3.64 -13.89 8.15
CA GLU A 25 3.95 -12.46 8.16
C GLU A 25 5.36 -12.22 8.72
N GLY A 26 5.65 -12.78 9.90
CA GLY A 26 6.97 -12.68 10.51
C GLY A 26 8.09 -13.30 9.66
N GLY A 27 7.85 -14.47 9.07
CA GLY A 27 8.84 -15.09 8.18
C GLY A 27 9.03 -14.34 6.85
N ALA A 28 7.97 -13.70 6.31
CA ALA A 28 8.07 -12.86 5.11
C ALA A 28 8.91 -11.61 5.42
N ALA A 29 8.62 -10.95 6.55
CA ALA A 29 9.40 -9.83 7.03
C ALA A 29 10.87 -10.21 7.19
N ALA A 30 11.18 -11.30 7.90
CA ALA A 30 12.55 -11.77 8.08
C ALA A 30 13.28 -12.01 6.75
N LEU A 31 12.63 -12.65 5.77
CA LEU A 31 13.25 -12.87 4.46
C LEU A 31 13.49 -11.55 3.71
N VAL A 32 12.51 -10.66 3.66
CA VAL A 32 12.63 -9.37 2.96
C VAL A 32 13.70 -8.50 3.61
N GLN A 33 13.77 -8.47 4.95
CA GLN A 33 14.83 -7.77 5.69
C GLN A 33 16.22 -8.31 5.30
N ASN A 34 16.38 -9.64 5.23
CA ASN A 34 17.64 -10.24 4.79
C ASN A 34 17.96 -9.93 3.32
N ILE A 35 16.96 -9.92 2.44
CA ILE A 35 17.13 -9.47 1.05
C ILE A 35 17.65 -8.03 1.01
N ILE A 36 17.03 -7.10 1.77
CA ILE A 36 17.47 -5.70 1.83
C ILE A 36 18.92 -5.61 2.34
N MET A 37 19.26 -6.32 3.42
CA MET A 37 20.60 -6.30 4.00
C MET A 37 21.69 -6.80 3.05
N VAL A 38 21.42 -7.80 2.20
CA VAL A 38 22.42 -8.28 1.23
C VAL A 38 22.63 -7.30 0.07
N PHE A 39 21.62 -6.50 -0.29
CA PHE A 39 21.73 -5.50 -1.35
C PHE A 39 22.24 -4.14 -0.84
N PHE A 40 21.95 -3.78 0.41
CA PHE A 40 22.24 -2.46 0.96
C PHE A 40 23.04 -2.59 2.25
N ARG A 41 24.36 -2.70 2.08
CA ARG A 41 25.30 -2.97 3.16
C ARG A 41 25.71 -1.70 3.88
N ILE A 42 26.02 -1.82 5.17
CA ILE A 42 26.47 -0.69 5.99
C ILE A 42 27.80 -0.14 5.54
N GLU A 43 28.69 -1.01 5.05
CA GLU A 43 29.98 -0.64 4.46
C GLU A 43 29.82 0.20 3.19
N ASP A 44 28.66 0.11 2.52
CA ASP A 44 28.32 0.88 1.33
C ASP A 44 27.52 2.16 1.67
N ASN A 45 27.56 2.61 2.94
CA ASN A 45 26.83 3.78 3.48
C ASN A 45 25.30 3.63 3.49
N TRP A 46 24.79 2.41 3.70
CA TRP A 46 23.35 2.16 3.83
C TRP A 46 22.98 1.67 5.23
N CYS A 47 21.84 2.10 5.74
CA CYS A 47 21.32 1.68 7.03
C CYS A 47 19.88 1.21 6.85
N SER A 48 19.59 -0.02 7.25
CA SER A 48 18.24 -0.57 7.22
C SER A 48 17.64 -0.48 8.62
N ASN A 49 16.60 0.32 8.77
CA ASN A 49 15.84 0.40 10.01
C ASN A 49 14.60 -0.47 9.88
N PHE A 50 14.35 -1.29 10.90
CA PHE A 50 13.21 -2.21 10.96
C PHE A 50 12.30 -1.82 12.12
N GLU A 51 10.98 -1.95 11.91
CA GLU A 51 9.98 -1.72 12.96
C GLU A 51 10.07 -0.32 13.60
N GLN A 52 10.49 0.68 12.82
CA GLN A 52 10.64 2.07 13.29
C GLN A 52 9.47 2.94 12.82
N PRO A 53 9.05 3.95 13.60
CA PRO A 53 8.04 4.90 13.17
C PRO A 53 8.55 5.77 11.99
N PRO A 54 7.68 6.11 11.02
CA PRO A 54 8.03 6.98 9.89
C PRO A 54 8.32 8.43 10.30
N ASP A 55 7.76 8.86 11.43
CA ASP A 55 7.72 10.24 11.92
C ASP A 55 8.47 10.39 13.25
N GLY A 56 9.47 9.54 13.52
CA GLY A 56 10.27 9.62 14.74
C GLY A 56 9.50 9.29 16.03
N GLY A 57 8.28 8.73 15.92
CA GLY A 57 7.49 8.26 17.05
C GLY A 57 6.34 9.17 17.47
N GLU A 58 6.03 10.21 16.67
CA GLU A 58 4.87 11.08 16.91
C GLU A 58 3.56 10.29 16.98
N ARG A 59 3.41 9.27 16.12
CA ARG A 59 2.30 8.32 16.19
C ARG A 59 2.65 7.12 17.05
N LYS A 60 2.13 7.12 18.29
CA LYS A 60 2.21 5.97 19.20
C LYS A 60 1.69 4.71 18.50
N HIS A 61 2.48 3.63 18.57
CA HIS A 61 2.19 2.30 17.99
C HIS A 61 2.20 2.21 16.45
N PHE A 62 2.80 3.18 15.77
CA PHE A 62 2.90 3.15 14.31
C PHE A 62 4.33 2.82 13.87
N ARG A 63 4.50 1.76 13.07
CA ARG A 63 5.81 1.25 12.66
C ARG A 63 5.79 0.91 11.17
N ILE A 64 6.92 1.11 10.51
CA ILE A 64 7.19 0.64 9.16
C ILE A 64 7.97 -0.66 9.27
N ASP A 65 7.67 -1.64 8.42
CA ASP A 65 8.40 -2.91 8.39
C ASP A 65 9.88 -2.69 8.04
N VAL A 66 10.17 -1.91 6.98
CA VAL A 66 11.54 -1.50 6.62
C VAL A 66 11.59 -0.06 6.14
N LEU A 67 12.51 0.72 6.69
CA LEU A 67 12.94 2.02 6.18
C LEU A 67 14.43 1.97 5.85
N LEU A 68 14.74 2.04 4.56
CA LEU A 68 16.12 2.05 4.08
C LEU A 68 16.62 3.50 3.97
N LEU A 69 17.71 3.76 4.67
CA LEU A 69 18.39 5.03 4.76
C LEU A 69 19.73 4.95 4.04
N GLN A 70 20.13 6.03 3.39
CA GLN A 70 21.48 6.21 2.86
C GLN A 70 22.18 7.30 3.65
N TYR A 71 23.39 7.01 4.12
CA TYR A 71 24.28 8.04 4.64
C TYR A 71 24.80 8.85 3.45
N GLY A 72 24.39 10.11 3.38
CA GLY A 72 24.70 11.00 2.28
C GLY A 72 25.54 12.20 2.73
N PRO A 73 26.63 12.55 2.02
CA PRO A 73 27.31 13.82 2.18
C PRO A 73 26.59 14.95 1.39
N THR A 74 25.25 14.91 1.29
CA THR A 74 24.50 15.92 0.54
C THR A 74 24.71 17.31 1.14
N PHE A 75 24.97 18.30 0.27
CA PHE A 75 25.40 19.67 0.60
C PHE A 75 24.57 20.40 1.66
N HIS A 76 23.29 20.05 1.82
CA HIS A 76 22.37 20.75 2.73
C HIS A 76 22.28 20.12 4.14
N ALA A 77 22.82 18.91 4.34
CA ALA A 77 22.86 18.26 5.64
C ALA A 77 23.95 17.16 5.68
N PRO A 78 25.24 17.52 5.62
CA PRO A 78 26.33 16.55 5.70
C PRO A 78 26.26 15.79 7.03
N GLY A 79 26.43 14.45 6.97
CA GLY A 79 26.39 13.59 8.15
C GLY A 79 24.99 13.04 8.49
N THR A 80 24.02 13.12 7.59
CA THR A 80 22.65 12.66 7.85
C THR A 80 22.28 11.39 7.10
N LEU A 81 21.37 10.63 7.72
CA LEU A 81 20.71 9.47 7.12
C LEU A 81 19.45 9.93 6.40
N VAL A 82 19.40 9.71 5.09
CA VAL A 82 18.28 10.14 4.23
C VAL A 82 17.50 8.92 3.78
N PRO A 83 16.17 8.86 3.99
CA PRO A 83 15.35 7.78 3.47
C PRO A 83 15.39 7.70 1.94
N LYS A 84 15.55 6.49 1.43
CA LYS A 84 15.58 6.19 -0.01
C LYS A 84 14.53 5.18 -0.43
N LEU A 85 14.22 4.20 0.41
CA LEU A 85 13.21 3.19 0.13
C LEU A 85 12.41 2.88 1.40
N LEU A 86 11.09 2.81 1.25
CA LEU A 86 10.19 2.26 2.24
C LEU A 86 9.70 0.89 1.76
N VAL A 87 9.70 -0.11 2.64
CA VAL A 87 9.11 -1.42 2.34
C VAL A 87 7.97 -1.68 3.30
N GLU A 88 6.82 -2.03 2.73
CA GLU A 88 5.64 -2.49 3.45
C GLU A 88 5.33 -3.92 3.06
N ILE A 89 5.09 -4.78 4.04
CA ILE A 89 4.96 -6.22 3.90
C ILE A 89 3.61 -6.62 4.47
N LYS A 90 2.93 -7.52 3.77
CA LYS A 90 1.71 -8.13 4.28
C LYS A 90 1.73 -9.63 4.15
N GLY A 91 1.47 -10.32 5.26
CA GLY A 91 1.34 -11.77 5.30
C GLY A 91 0.00 -12.29 4.76
N ARG A 92 -0.32 -13.55 5.13
CA ARG A 92 -1.51 -14.28 4.65
C ARG A 92 -2.79 -13.47 4.89
N GLY A 93 -3.64 -13.35 3.87
CA GLY A 93 -4.94 -12.65 3.94
C GLY A 93 -4.91 -11.15 3.62
N GLY A 94 -3.72 -10.56 3.49
CA GLY A 94 -3.56 -9.17 3.06
C GLY A 94 -3.96 -8.91 1.62
N SER A 95 -4.74 -7.85 1.36
CA SER A 95 -5.01 -7.43 -0.01
C SER A 95 -3.93 -6.49 -0.56
N PRO A 96 -3.56 -6.55 -1.85
CA PRO A 96 -2.64 -5.60 -2.47
C PRO A 96 -2.99 -4.13 -2.20
N ARG A 97 -4.30 -3.84 -2.23
CA ARG A 97 -4.81 -2.50 -1.97
C ARG A 97 -4.55 -2.03 -0.54
N GLU A 98 -4.56 -2.94 0.42
CA GLU A 98 -4.34 -2.60 1.82
C GLU A 98 -2.87 -2.28 2.09
N VAL A 99 -1.95 -3.13 1.61
CA VAL A 99 -0.51 -2.91 1.74
C VAL A 99 -0.09 -1.63 1.01
N GLU A 100 -0.62 -1.36 -0.18
CA GLU A 100 -0.35 -0.11 -0.91
C GLU A 100 -0.88 1.14 -0.20
N ARG A 101 -2.09 1.06 0.36
CA ARG A 101 -2.65 2.17 1.13
C ARG A 101 -1.79 2.48 2.34
N GLN A 102 -1.33 1.46 3.06
CA GLN A 102 -0.47 1.61 4.23
C GLN A 102 0.89 2.17 3.81
N ALA A 103 1.51 1.59 2.78
CA ALA A 103 2.77 2.05 2.23
C ALA A 103 2.72 3.52 1.75
N LEU A 104 1.64 3.95 1.10
CA LEU A 104 1.45 5.35 0.69
C LEU A 104 1.35 6.29 1.90
N LEU A 105 0.56 5.93 2.91
CA LEU A 105 0.44 6.74 4.12
C LEU A 105 1.79 6.88 4.84
N ASN A 106 2.58 5.80 4.86
CA ASN A 106 3.90 5.76 5.49
C ASN A 106 4.90 6.58 4.68
N ALA A 107 4.94 6.40 3.37
CA ALA A 107 5.81 7.15 2.48
C ALA A 107 5.54 8.66 2.56
N LYS A 108 4.27 9.07 2.57
CA LYS A 108 3.88 10.48 2.73
C LYS A 108 4.27 11.06 4.09
N ALA A 109 4.22 10.25 5.14
CA ALA A 109 4.71 10.65 6.45
C ALA A 109 6.23 10.89 6.43
N SER A 110 6.99 9.94 5.89
CA SER A 110 8.45 10.05 5.75
C SER A 110 8.86 11.21 4.85
N ILE A 111 8.17 11.43 3.73
CA ILE A 111 8.42 12.57 2.84
C ILE A 111 8.31 13.90 3.58
N ARG A 112 7.28 14.08 4.42
CA ARG A 112 7.11 15.30 5.22
C ARG A 112 8.17 15.41 6.32
N GLN A 113 8.38 14.32 7.08
CA GLN A 113 9.33 14.30 8.20
C GLN A 113 10.75 14.67 7.77
N TYR A 114 11.18 14.12 6.63
CA TYR A 114 12.55 14.28 6.12
C TYR A 114 12.65 15.32 5.00
N SER A 115 11.58 16.08 4.71
CA SER A 115 11.51 17.10 3.65
C SER A 115 12.01 16.59 2.29
N LEU A 116 11.55 15.41 1.89
CA LEU A 116 11.99 14.74 0.65
C LEU A 116 11.19 15.23 -0.57
N ALA A 117 11.82 15.25 -1.74
CA ALA A 117 11.08 15.46 -2.99
C ALA A 117 10.18 14.26 -3.34
N GLY A 118 10.62 13.05 -2.98
CA GLY A 118 9.88 11.81 -3.16
C GLY A 118 10.61 10.61 -2.57
N LEU A 119 9.99 9.44 -2.65
CA LEU A 119 10.46 8.22 -2.01
C LEU A 119 10.12 6.99 -2.86
N PHE A 120 11.07 6.05 -2.98
CA PHE A 120 10.76 4.73 -3.51
C PHE A 120 9.96 3.94 -2.48
N VAL A 121 8.99 3.17 -2.97
CA VAL A 121 8.17 2.30 -2.14
C VAL A 121 8.21 0.89 -2.72
N GLN A 122 8.39 -0.10 -1.88
CA GLN A 122 8.24 -1.51 -2.24
C GLN A 122 7.10 -2.09 -1.40
N THR A 123 6.17 -2.76 -2.05
CA THR A 123 5.12 -3.52 -1.37
C THR A 123 5.36 -4.99 -1.58
N VAL A 124 5.27 -5.77 -0.52
CA VAL A 124 5.46 -7.23 -0.54
C VAL A 124 4.23 -7.93 0.02
N ILE A 125 3.80 -8.99 -0.65
CA ILE A 125 2.65 -9.80 -0.27
C ILE A 125 3.07 -11.26 -0.20
N GLY A 126 2.91 -11.87 0.97
CA GLY A 126 3.08 -13.30 1.17
C GLY A 126 1.77 -14.05 0.99
N THR A 127 1.73 -15.00 0.06
CA THR A 127 0.58 -15.89 -0.15
C THR A 127 0.96 -17.35 0.12
N GLU A 128 0.04 -18.29 -0.14
CA GLU A 128 0.33 -19.73 -0.16
C GLU A 128 1.25 -20.15 -1.30
N SER A 129 1.18 -19.44 -2.43
CA SER A 129 1.93 -19.77 -3.63
C SER A 129 3.35 -19.21 -3.62
N GLY A 130 3.60 -18.10 -2.92
CA GLY A 130 4.92 -17.49 -2.89
C GLY A 130 4.94 -16.09 -2.27
N LEU A 131 6.09 -15.41 -2.41
CA LEU A 131 6.25 -14.00 -2.05
C LEU A 131 6.27 -13.16 -3.31
N TYR A 132 5.46 -12.13 -3.33
CA TYR A 132 5.32 -11.26 -4.47
C TYR A 132 5.65 -9.83 -4.10
N PHE A 133 6.29 -9.09 -4.99
CA PHE A 133 6.68 -7.72 -4.76
C PHE A 133 6.25 -6.81 -5.91
N ARG A 134 6.15 -5.52 -5.62
CA ARG A 134 6.01 -4.46 -6.62
C ARG A 134 6.71 -3.19 -6.15
N PHE A 135 7.28 -2.44 -7.09
CA PHE A 135 7.95 -1.17 -6.82
C PHE A 135 7.15 0.01 -7.31
N TRP A 136 7.24 1.09 -6.55
CA TRP A 136 6.51 2.32 -6.76
C TRP A 136 7.40 3.52 -6.50
N TRP A 137 6.94 4.65 -7.01
CA TRP A 137 7.39 5.98 -6.67
C TRP A 137 6.23 6.81 -6.15
N THR A 138 6.51 7.70 -5.21
CA THR A 138 5.59 8.77 -4.81
C THR A 138 6.39 10.01 -4.48
N ASP A 139 5.88 11.18 -4.86
CA ASP A 139 6.54 12.46 -4.62
C ASP A 139 5.76 13.31 -3.58
N ALA A 140 6.29 14.48 -3.24
CA ALA A 140 5.67 15.38 -2.28
C ALA A 140 4.32 15.96 -2.75
N HIS A 141 4.07 16.04 -4.06
CA HIS A 141 2.95 16.76 -4.66
C HIS A 141 1.81 15.84 -5.12
N PHE A 142 2.09 14.58 -5.41
CA PHE A 142 1.14 13.61 -5.97
C PHE A 142 0.61 12.62 -4.92
N ASP A 143 -0.69 12.62 -4.63
CA ASP A 143 -1.31 11.74 -3.63
C ASP A 143 -1.60 10.31 -4.14
N GLY A 144 -0.56 9.64 -4.63
CA GLY A 144 -0.66 8.26 -5.08
C GLY A 144 0.68 7.54 -5.20
N LEU A 145 0.59 6.24 -5.48
CA LEU A 145 1.73 5.40 -5.86
C LEU A 145 1.75 5.26 -7.39
N VAL A 146 2.88 5.60 -8.00
CA VAL A 146 3.15 5.39 -9.42
C VAL A 146 3.99 4.13 -9.57
N PRO A 147 3.49 3.07 -10.22
CA PRO A 147 4.23 1.83 -10.34
C PRO A 147 5.40 1.97 -11.32
N LEU A 148 6.58 1.48 -10.93
CA LEU A 148 7.79 1.57 -11.75
C LEU A 148 7.77 0.64 -12.97
N ASP A 149 6.91 -0.37 -12.97
CA ASP A 149 6.73 -1.31 -14.09
C ASP A 149 5.82 -0.76 -15.20
N GLY A 150 5.17 0.40 -15.00
CA GLY A 150 4.19 0.97 -15.93
C GLY A 150 2.88 0.20 -16.03
N GLY A 151 2.67 -0.80 -15.18
CA GLY A 151 1.40 -1.50 -15.05
C GLY A 151 0.35 -0.60 -14.39
N PRO A 152 -0.94 -0.96 -14.43
CA PRO A 152 -1.99 -0.17 -13.80
C PRO A 152 -1.90 -0.21 -12.26
N PRO A 153 -2.54 0.75 -11.55
CA PRO A 153 -2.71 0.67 -10.10
C PRO A 153 -3.47 -0.59 -9.68
N SER A 154 -3.16 -1.13 -8.49
CA SER A 154 -3.74 -2.40 -8.01
C SER A 154 -5.20 -2.30 -7.58
N GLY A 155 -5.78 -1.10 -7.62
CA GLY A 155 -7.23 -0.92 -7.55
C GLY A 155 -7.99 -1.61 -8.68
N THR A 156 -7.30 -2.00 -9.77
CA THR A 156 -7.88 -2.70 -10.93
C THR A 156 -7.65 -4.21 -10.85
N ARG A 157 -8.51 -5.01 -11.53
CA ARG A 157 -8.31 -6.48 -11.63
C ARG A 157 -6.96 -6.82 -12.26
N ARG A 158 -6.53 -6.02 -13.24
CA ARG A 158 -5.24 -6.16 -13.93
C ARG A 158 -4.07 -5.82 -13.02
N GLY A 159 -4.12 -4.69 -12.30
CA GLY A 159 -3.03 -4.24 -11.42
C GLY A 159 -2.69 -5.21 -10.29
N ARG A 160 -3.67 -5.99 -9.80
CA ARG A 160 -3.42 -7.05 -8.81
C ARG A 160 -2.56 -8.20 -9.34
N ARG A 161 -2.49 -8.39 -10.65
CA ARG A 161 -1.71 -9.46 -11.30
C ARG A 161 -0.29 -9.01 -11.67
N GLU A 162 0.02 -7.73 -11.50
CA GLU A 162 1.34 -7.16 -11.83
C GLU A 162 2.37 -7.35 -10.69
N TYR A 163 1.95 -7.92 -9.55
CA TYR A 163 2.88 -8.33 -8.50
C TYR A 163 3.75 -9.49 -8.98
N MET A 164 5.07 -9.32 -8.86
CA MET A 164 6.07 -10.25 -9.39
C MET A 164 6.51 -11.22 -8.31
N ALA A 165 6.51 -12.52 -8.61
CA ALA A 165 7.01 -13.54 -7.68
C ALA A 165 8.54 -13.43 -7.52
N ILE A 166 9.04 -13.43 -6.29
CA ILE A 166 10.49 -13.32 -5.98
C ILE A 166 11.25 -14.55 -6.49
N GLU A 167 10.63 -15.73 -6.46
CA GLU A 167 11.25 -17.01 -6.83
C GLU A 167 11.22 -17.31 -8.34
N ALA A 168 10.41 -16.58 -9.10
CA ALA A 168 10.28 -16.70 -10.54
C ALA A 168 11.36 -15.88 -11.27
N ASP A 169 11.45 -16.03 -12.59
CA ASP A 169 12.43 -15.29 -13.41
C ASP A 169 12.24 -13.76 -13.29
N GLN A 170 11.00 -13.32 -13.08
CA GLN A 170 10.68 -11.91 -12.80
C GLN A 170 11.32 -11.39 -11.51
N GLY A 171 11.68 -12.26 -10.56
CA GLY A 171 12.44 -11.91 -9.36
C GLY A 171 13.82 -11.32 -9.67
N ALA A 172 14.36 -11.53 -10.87
CA ALA A 172 15.58 -10.85 -11.33
C ALA A 172 15.41 -9.32 -11.44
N LEU A 173 14.18 -8.82 -11.65
CA LEU A 173 13.88 -7.39 -11.72
C LEU A 173 14.10 -6.67 -10.38
N LEU A 174 14.13 -7.42 -9.27
CA LEU A 174 14.41 -6.86 -7.94
C LEU A 174 15.76 -6.12 -7.92
N GLU A 175 16.79 -6.70 -8.54
CA GLU A 175 18.11 -6.08 -8.60
C GLU A 175 18.11 -4.80 -9.42
N MET A 176 17.38 -4.79 -10.54
CA MET A 176 17.19 -3.60 -11.38
C MET A 176 16.52 -2.46 -10.59
N TYR A 177 15.45 -2.74 -9.84
CA TYR A 177 14.81 -1.71 -9.01
C TYR A 177 15.70 -1.22 -7.89
N TYR A 178 16.44 -2.12 -7.21
CA TYR A 178 17.43 -1.69 -6.22
C TYR A 178 18.56 -0.85 -6.82
N ALA A 179 18.93 -1.06 -8.09
CA ALA A 179 19.86 -0.18 -8.78
C ALA A 179 19.28 1.24 -8.97
N GLN A 180 17.98 1.37 -9.26
CA GLN A 180 17.31 2.68 -9.32
C GLN A 180 17.29 3.36 -7.94
N VAL A 181 17.00 2.61 -6.86
CA VAL A 181 17.05 3.12 -5.48
C VAL A 181 18.44 3.69 -5.15
N ARG A 182 19.52 2.99 -5.53
CA ARG A 182 20.89 3.47 -5.32
C ARG A 182 21.21 4.74 -6.10
N ARG A 183 20.68 4.86 -7.32
CA ARG A 183 20.80 6.07 -8.15
C ARG A 183 20.00 7.24 -7.56
N GLY A 184 18.91 6.95 -6.84
CA GLY A 184 18.01 7.96 -6.29
C GLY A 184 17.10 8.61 -7.34
N ILE A 185 17.03 8.08 -8.55
CA ILE A 185 16.23 8.61 -9.67
C ILE A 185 15.33 7.48 -10.17
N PRO A 186 13.99 7.62 -10.06
CA PRO A 186 13.07 6.61 -10.59
C PRO A 186 13.07 6.67 -12.11
N ASP A 187 13.21 5.51 -12.76
CA ASP A 187 12.96 5.40 -14.19
C ASP A 187 11.45 5.21 -14.39
N LEU A 188 10.71 6.31 -14.32
CA LEU A 188 9.26 6.27 -14.50
C LEU A 188 8.94 5.92 -15.95
N PRO A 189 7.95 5.03 -16.19
CA PRO A 189 7.39 4.84 -17.52
C PRO A 189 6.98 6.21 -18.06
N GLN A 190 7.54 6.62 -19.19
CA GLN A 190 7.02 7.78 -19.89
C GLN A 190 5.55 7.50 -20.14
N GLU A 191 4.66 8.39 -19.66
CA GLU A 191 3.27 8.35 -20.09
C GLU A 191 3.30 8.27 -21.62
N LEU A 192 2.68 7.23 -22.18
CA LEU A 192 2.36 7.20 -23.60
C LEU A 192 1.36 8.34 -23.81
N SER A 193 1.88 9.55 -23.94
CA SER A 193 1.17 10.75 -24.33
C SER A 193 0.78 10.60 -25.81
N ALA A 194 -0.12 9.66 -26.10
CA ALA A 194 -0.77 9.46 -27.39
C ALA A 194 -1.85 8.37 -27.27
N GLN A 195 -2.95 8.67 -26.58
CA GLN A 195 -4.28 8.17 -26.96
C GLN A 195 -5.39 8.96 -26.23
N GLU A 196 -5.37 10.28 -26.37
CA GLU A 196 -6.58 11.10 -26.17
C GLU A 196 -7.46 11.18 -27.44
N ASP A 197 -7.09 10.50 -28.53
CA ASP A 197 -7.90 10.45 -29.76
C ASP A 197 -8.67 9.14 -29.85
N PHE A 198 -9.71 8.90 -29.03
CA PHE A 198 -10.77 7.93 -29.37
C PHE A 198 -12.06 8.10 -28.54
N PHE A 199 -12.50 9.34 -28.31
CA PHE A 199 -13.92 9.66 -28.07
C PHE A 199 -14.23 11.05 -28.65
N GLN A 200 -14.15 11.16 -29.98
CA GLN A 200 -14.81 12.24 -30.70
C GLN A 200 -16.23 11.75 -31.03
N GLU A 201 -17.11 11.75 -30.03
CA GLU A 201 -18.56 11.73 -30.29
C GLU A 201 -19.00 13.17 -30.53
N ASP A 202 -19.48 13.40 -31.75
CA ASP A 202 -20.24 14.52 -32.28
C ASP A 202 -20.68 15.57 -31.24
N PHE A 203 -19.93 16.67 -31.15
CA PHE A 203 -20.50 17.96 -30.80
C PHE A 203 -20.41 18.88 -32.02
N THR A 204 -21.59 19.17 -32.54
CA THR A 204 -21.87 20.11 -33.61
C THR A 204 -21.26 21.48 -33.34
N GLN A 205 -20.34 21.85 -34.22
CA GLN A 205 -20.21 23.15 -34.88
C GLN A 205 -21.08 24.29 -34.33
N GLU A 206 -20.51 25.13 -33.47
CA GLU A 206 -20.83 26.56 -33.47
C GLU A 206 -19.54 27.39 -33.45
N GLN A 207 -19.62 28.46 -34.22
CA GLN A 207 -18.57 29.20 -34.88
C GLN A 207 -18.55 30.61 -34.26
N MET A 208 -17.42 31.03 -33.67
CA MET A 208 -16.96 32.43 -33.47
C MET A 208 -15.57 32.36 -32.81
N ASP A 209 -14.58 33.23 -32.98
CA ASP A 209 -14.06 34.11 -34.05
C ASP A 209 -12.62 34.46 -33.54
N PRO A 210 -11.59 34.65 -34.38
CA PRO A 210 -10.20 34.59 -33.93
C PRO A 210 -9.61 35.98 -33.69
N PHE A 211 -9.51 36.43 -32.43
CA PHE A 211 -8.66 37.58 -32.09
C PHE A 211 -8.16 37.52 -30.65
N SER A 212 -6.87 37.20 -30.47
CA SER A 212 -5.93 37.95 -29.62
C SER A 212 -4.55 37.28 -29.63
N GLN A 213 -3.64 37.92 -30.35
CA GLN A 213 -2.18 37.80 -30.26
C GLN A 213 -1.76 37.98 -28.78
N GLY A 214 -0.94 37.12 -28.20
CA GLY A 214 0.51 37.14 -28.40
C GLY A 214 1.17 38.15 -27.45
N GLN A 215 1.64 37.70 -26.28
CA GLN A 215 2.74 38.34 -25.55
C GLN A 215 3.62 37.29 -24.86
N SER A 216 4.79 37.08 -25.46
CA SER A 216 5.93 36.37 -24.89
C SER A 216 6.56 37.22 -23.79
N TYR A 217 6.63 36.72 -22.57
CA TYR A 217 7.42 37.33 -21.50
C TYR A 217 8.91 37.12 -21.78
N GLN A 218 9.61 38.23 -21.96
CA GLN A 218 11.06 38.28 -22.17
C GLN A 218 11.74 38.49 -20.81
N PHE A 219 12.46 37.47 -20.35
CA PHE A 219 13.18 37.48 -19.07
C PHE A 219 14.48 38.30 -19.23
N VAL A 220 14.64 39.37 -18.44
CA VAL A 220 15.87 40.16 -18.36
C VAL A 220 16.61 39.78 -17.07
N PRO A 221 17.86 39.29 -17.13
CA PRO A 221 18.65 39.05 -15.93
C PRO A 221 19.34 40.34 -15.46
N GLU A 222 19.16 40.70 -14.19
CA GLU A 222 19.99 41.73 -13.54
C GLU A 222 21.29 41.11 -12.97
N PRO A 223 22.42 41.84 -13.02
CA PRO A 223 23.70 41.36 -12.50
C PRO A 223 23.96 41.76 -11.04
N ILE A 224 24.41 40.76 -10.27
CA ILE A 224 25.46 40.75 -9.23
C ILE A 224 25.65 42.04 -8.40
N GLY A 225 25.29 41.95 -7.11
CA GLY A 225 25.75 42.83 -6.05
C GLY A 225 26.27 42.02 -4.85
N SER A 226 27.59 41.89 -4.78
CA SER A 226 28.37 41.35 -3.66
C SER A 226 28.25 42.24 -2.42
N VAL A 227 27.86 41.67 -1.27
CA VAL A 227 28.25 42.21 0.05
C VAL A 227 28.60 41.02 0.95
N LEU A 228 29.90 40.83 1.13
CA LEU A 228 30.52 40.12 2.23
C LEU A 228 30.16 40.81 3.55
N GLN A 229 29.68 40.05 4.54
CA GLN A 229 29.85 40.43 5.93
C GLN A 229 30.16 39.17 6.74
N GLU A 230 31.45 39.00 7.00
CA GLU A 230 31.97 38.08 8.01
C GLU A 230 31.64 38.64 9.40
N GLU A 231 31.01 37.84 10.25
CA GLU A 231 31.00 38.06 11.70
C GLU A 231 31.68 36.85 12.37
N PRO A 232 32.62 37.09 13.31
CA PRO A 232 33.42 36.02 13.90
C PRO A 232 32.92 35.60 15.29
N HIS A 233 33.13 34.31 15.58
CA HIS A 233 33.31 33.67 16.89
C HIS A 233 32.15 33.67 17.91
N GLN A 234 31.73 32.46 18.30
CA GLN A 234 31.90 32.03 19.70
C GLN A 234 31.92 30.49 19.78
N PHE A 235 33.09 29.97 20.16
CA PHE A 235 33.29 28.60 20.61
C PHE A 235 32.56 28.42 21.95
N PHE A 236 31.66 27.43 22.04
CA PHE A 236 31.29 26.83 23.32
C PHE A 236 32.01 25.49 23.42
N GLU A 237 32.99 25.43 24.31
CA GLU A 237 33.59 24.17 24.75
C GLU A 237 32.54 23.38 25.53
N ALA A 238 32.41 22.11 25.16
CA ALA A 238 31.57 21.14 25.84
C ALA A 238 32.28 20.66 27.12
N ASP A 239 31.66 20.90 28.26
CA ASP A 239 32.03 20.27 29.53
C ASP A 239 31.07 19.09 29.75
N VAL A 240 31.54 17.88 29.47
CA VAL A 240 30.80 16.63 29.69
C VAL A 240 31.33 16.01 30.97
N SER A 241 30.71 16.36 32.09
CA SER A 241 30.87 15.63 33.35
C SER A 241 30.07 14.33 33.28
N HIS A 242 30.77 13.20 33.20
CA HIS A 242 30.21 11.88 33.48
C HIS A 242 29.89 11.78 34.97
N GLU A 243 28.61 11.82 35.32
CA GLU A 243 28.13 11.30 36.59
C GLU A 243 27.56 9.90 36.36
N ASP A 244 28.26 8.93 36.93
CA ASP A 244 27.80 7.58 37.17
C ASP A 244 26.49 7.60 37.96
N ASN A 245 25.44 6.95 37.43
CA ASN A 245 24.29 6.59 38.23
C ASN A 245 23.90 5.14 37.95
N ASP A 246 24.62 4.24 38.61
CA ASP A 246 24.15 2.91 38.98
C ASP A 246 23.01 3.06 39.99
N THR A 247 21.78 2.61 39.68
CA THR A 247 20.98 1.74 40.57
C THR A 247 19.55 1.46 40.04
N MET A 248 19.20 0.17 40.05
CA MET A 248 17.87 -0.43 40.40
C MET A 248 16.71 -0.14 39.40
N THR A 249 15.76 -1.02 39.05
CA THR A 249 15.27 -2.31 39.57
C THR A 249 14.26 -2.88 38.55
N ASP A 250 14.02 -4.19 38.67
CA ASP A 250 12.80 -4.95 38.32
C ASP A 250 11.55 -4.19 37.85
N ASP A 251 10.98 -4.63 36.72
CA ASP A 251 9.59 -5.11 36.64
C ASP A 251 9.26 -5.60 35.22
N ILE A 252 9.48 -6.90 34.97
CA ILE A 252 8.89 -7.61 33.82
C ILE A 252 7.56 -8.18 34.30
N GLN A 253 6.51 -7.35 34.29
CA GLN A 253 5.13 -7.83 34.39
C GLN A 253 4.66 -8.24 33.00
N GLY A 254 4.18 -9.49 32.93
CA GLY A 254 3.69 -10.10 31.71
C GLY A 254 2.39 -9.45 31.25
N ASP A 255 2.39 -9.03 29.99
CA ASP A 255 1.17 -8.66 29.31
C ASP A 255 0.47 -9.90 28.74
N GLN A 256 -0.74 -10.03 29.23
CA GLN A 256 -1.79 -10.98 28.91
C GLN A 256 -2.19 -10.81 27.44
N TYR A 257 -1.95 -11.83 26.61
CA TYR A 257 -2.43 -11.85 25.23
C TYR A 257 -3.96 -11.97 25.23
N ASP A 258 -4.64 -10.92 24.79
CA ASP A 258 -6.05 -10.98 24.39
C ASP A 258 -6.17 -11.93 23.18
N GLU A 259 -6.92 -13.01 23.35
CA GLU A 259 -7.29 -13.97 22.30
C GLU A 259 -8.13 -13.26 21.23
N ALA A 260 -7.47 -12.85 20.13
CA ALA A 260 -8.13 -12.47 18.90
C ALA A 260 -8.57 -13.74 18.14
N ASP A 261 -9.86 -14.00 18.23
CA ASP A 261 -10.75 -14.84 17.41
C ASP A 261 -10.16 -15.24 16.03
N LEU A 262 -9.56 -16.43 15.96
CA LEU A 262 -9.10 -17.10 14.74
C LEU A 262 -10.21 -18.03 14.22
N SER A 263 -11.15 -17.50 13.43
CA SER A 263 -12.00 -18.34 12.59
C SER A 263 -12.27 -17.67 11.23
N SER A 264 -11.34 -17.87 10.29
CA SER A 264 -11.61 -17.65 8.87
C SER A 264 -10.89 -18.71 8.04
N GLU A 265 -11.27 -19.96 8.24
CA GLU A 265 -11.09 -21.04 7.27
C GLU A 265 -12.48 -21.24 6.65
N ASP A 266 -12.69 -20.82 5.39
CA ASP A 266 -13.75 -21.30 4.45
C ASP A 266 -13.99 -20.39 3.23
N GLU A 267 -12.99 -19.65 2.72
CA GLU A 267 -13.13 -18.90 1.45
C GLU A 267 -11.96 -19.13 0.47
N MET A 268 -11.65 -20.38 0.12
CA MET A 268 -10.65 -20.66 -0.94
C MET A 268 -11.06 -21.62 -2.07
N GLU A 269 -12.35 -21.91 -2.26
CA GLU A 269 -12.78 -22.80 -3.36
C GLU A 269 -13.33 -22.11 -4.62
N ASP A 270 -13.54 -20.79 -4.66
CA ASP A 270 -14.19 -20.14 -5.82
C ASP A 270 -13.23 -19.62 -6.91
N TRP A 271 -12.03 -20.24 -7.04
CA TRP A 271 -10.98 -19.77 -7.97
C TRP A 271 -10.81 -20.60 -9.25
N MET A 272 -11.58 -21.67 -9.45
CA MET A 272 -11.57 -22.44 -10.70
C MET A 272 -12.93 -23.09 -10.99
N GLU A 273 -13.90 -22.39 -11.59
CA GLU A 273 -14.82 -23.01 -12.57
C GLU A 273 -15.73 -22.05 -13.36
N MET A 274 -15.81 -22.36 -14.67
CA MET A 274 -16.86 -22.09 -15.67
C MET A 274 -17.08 -20.70 -16.32
N GLU A 275 -16.70 -20.65 -17.61
CA GLU A 275 -17.57 -20.20 -18.73
C GLU A 275 -18.65 -21.29 -18.98
N PRO A 276 -19.90 -20.96 -19.39
CA PRO A 276 -20.15 -20.62 -20.80
C PRO A 276 -21.23 -19.55 -21.10
N VAL A 277 -21.00 -18.86 -22.23
CA VAL A 277 -21.90 -18.30 -23.27
C VAL A 277 -23.42 -18.43 -23.10
N ALA A 278 -24.16 -17.31 -23.25
CA ALA A 278 -25.37 -17.17 -24.10
C ALA A 278 -25.87 -15.72 -24.26
N GLN A 279 -26.48 -15.46 -25.42
CA GLN A 279 -26.94 -14.21 -26.05
C GLN A 279 -28.31 -13.65 -25.57
N ASP A 280 -28.47 -12.36 -25.89
CA ASP A 280 -29.66 -11.57 -26.30
C ASP A 280 -30.99 -11.54 -25.51
N GLY A 281 -31.55 -10.33 -25.42
CA GLY A 281 -32.98 -10.12 -25.17
C GLY A 281 -33.40 -8.75 -24.64
N THR A 282 -33.71 -7.84 -25.56
CA THR A 282 -34.27 -6.48 -25.43
C THR A 282 -35.64 -6.42 -24.72
N THR A 283 -35.94 -5.39 -23.90
CA THR A 283 -37.21 -4.61 -23.97
C THR A 283 -37.24 -3.34 -23.11
N ALA A 284 -38.13 -2.42 -23.54
CA ALA A 284 -38.18 -0.98 -23.31
C ALA A 284 -38.84 -0.51 -21.99
N GLY A 285 -38.64 0.78 -21.69
CA GLY A 285 -38.83 1.42 -20.39
C GLY A 285 -40.21 1.98 -20.05
N THR A 286 -40.34 2.38 -18.78
CA THR A 286 -41.36 3.32 -18.27
C THR A 286 -40.88 3.94 -16.94
N SER A 287 -40.79 5.27 -16.91
CA SER A 287 -40.88 6.18 -15.75
C SER A 287 -40.03 5.91 -14.49
N GLN A 288 -38.78 6.38 -14.51
CA GLN A 288 -37.91 6.43 -13.33
C GLN A 288 -38.23 7.65 -12.43
N SER A 289 -39.17 7.46 -11.50
CA SER A 289 -38.95 7.97 -10.14
C SER A 289 -37.60 7.42 -9.68
N SER A 290 -36.75 8.23 -9.05
CA SER A 290 -35.44 7.85 -8.50
C SER A 290 -35.58 6.75 -7.44
N ARG A 291 -35.89 5.53 -7.88
CA ARG A 291 -35.96 4.32 -7.08
C ARG A 291 -34.53 4.02 -6.69
N SER A 292 -34.22 4.19 -5.41
CA SER A 292 -33.07 3.55 -4.80
C SER A 292 -33.06 2.10 -5.28
N THR A 293 -32.10 1.75 -6.13
CA THR A 293 -32.02 0.42 -6.72
C THR A 293 -31.89 -0.57 -5.57
N SER A 294 -32.94 -1.37 -5.34
CA SER A 294 -32.92 -2.41 -4.34
C SER A 294 -31.91 -3.47 -4.77
N ARG A 295 -30.94 -3.78 -3.92
CA ARG A 295 -29.82 -4.68 -4.16
C ARG A 295 -30.01 -5.95 -3.32
N PRO A 296 -30.18 -7.12 -3.96
CA PRO A 296 -30.18 -8.39 -3.25
C PRO A 296 -28.77 -8.67 -2.69
N VAL A 297 -28.69 -9.21 -1.47
CA VAL A 297 -27.45 -9.66 -0.82
C VAL A 297 -27.59 -11.06 -0.25
N LYS A 298 -26.49 -11.81 -0.26
CA LYS A 298 -26.38 -13.09 0.46
C LYS A 298 -26.11 -12.78 1.94
N ILE A 299 -26.99 -13.26 2.82
CA ILE A 299 -26.85 -13.16 4.26
C ILE A 299 -26.30 -14.51 4.75
N ILE A 300 -25.19 -14.48 5.48
CA ILE A 300 -24.55 -15.65 6.07
C ILE A 300 -24.83 -15.63 7.58
N MET A 301 -25.30 -16.73 8.14
CA MET A 301 -25.53 -16.88 9.57
C MET A 301 -24.28 -17.48 10.22
N GLU A 302 -23.82 -16.86 11.30
CA GLU A 302 -22.71 -17.35 12.12
C GLU A 302 -23.24 -17.68 13.53
N PRO A 303 -23.48 -18.96 13.83
CA PRO A 303 -23.97 -19.39 15.12
C PRO A 303 -22.86 -19.29 16.18
N HIS A 304 -23.20 -18.84 17.38
CA HIS A 304 -22.29 -18.81 18.53
C HIS A 304 -22.92 -19.55 19.72
N LEU A 305 -22.09 -20.23 20.53
CA LEU A 305 -22.56 -20.98 21.70
C LEU A 305 -22.94 -20.08 22.88
N MET A 306 -22.21 -18.97 23.07
CA MET A 306 -22.34 -18.09 24.25
C MET A 306 -22.78 -16.66 23.89
N GLN A 307 -22.86 -16.33 22.60
CA GLN A 307 -23.21 -14.99 22.10
C GLN A 307 -24.45 -15.06 21.20
N SER A 308 -25.10 -13.91 20.98
CA SER A 308 -26.19 -13.83 20.00
C SER A 308 -25.67 -14.13 18.59
N THR A 309 -26.40 -14.95 17.84
CA THR A 309 -26.15 -15.24 16.42
C THR A 309 -25.87 -13.96 15.63
N LYS A 310 -24.78 -13.98 14.86
CA LYS A 310 -24.39 -12.88 13.97
C LYS A 310 -24.86 -13.19 12.55
N TYR A 311 -25.16 -12.13 11.80
CA TYR A 311 -25.54 -12.20 10.40
C TYR A 311 -24.60 -11.30 9.60
N LEU A 312 -23.96 -11.88 8.60
CA LEU A 312 -22.93 -11.24 7.79
C LEU A 312 -23.46 -11.00 6.38
N PHE A 313 -23.22 -9.80 5.83
CA PHE A 313 -23.45 -9.54 4.41
C PHE A 313 -22.46 -8.50 3.87
N ARG A 314 -22.26 -8.45 2.54
CA ARG A 314 -21.29 -7.53 1.92
C ARG A 314 -21.95 -6.22 1.48
N ARG A 315 -21.46 -5.09 2.00
CA ARG A 315 -21.87 -3.73 1.61
C ARG A 315 -20.68 -2.93 1.10
N ARG A 316 -20.72 -2.55 -0.18
CA ARG A 316 -19.65 -1.77 -0.85
C ARG A 316 -18.26 -2.40 -0.67
N GLY A 317 -18.19 -3.72 -0.83
CA GLY A 317 -16.94 -4.47 -0.71
C GLY A 317 -16.54 -4.86 0.72
N LYS A 318 -17.13 -4.27 1.76
CA LYS A 318 -16.86 -4.59 3.18
C LYS A 318 -17.91 -5.51 3.78
N THR A 319 -17.50 -6.47 4.59
CA THR A 319 -18.41 -7.30 5.38
C THR A 319 -19.03 -6.48 6.50
N ARG A 320 -20.34 -6.61 6.67
CA ARG A 320 -21.11 -6.00 7.76
C ARG A 320 -21.60 -7.09 8.68
N VAL A 321 -21.26 -6.96 9.95
CA VAL A 321 -21.79 -7.79 11.04
C VAL A 321 -23.07 -7.14 11.55
N THR A 322 -24.15 -7.91 11.56
CA THR A 322 -25.47 -7.47 12.02
C THR A 322 -26.08 -8.54 12.93
N ARG A 323 -27.16 -8.18 13.63
CA ARG A 323 -27.98 -9.07 14.45
C ARG A 323 -29.39 -9.13 13.86
N GLU A 324 -30.19 -10.13 14.24
CA GLU A 324 -31.56 -10.29 13.75
C GLU A 324 -32.42 -9.02 13.91
N ARG A 325 -32.22 -8.27 15.01
CA ARG A 325 -32.93 -7.01 15.27
C ARG A 325 -32.63 -5.88 14.27
N ASP A 326 -31.55 -5.99 13.50
CA ASP A 326 -31.14 -4.99 12.50
C ASP A 326 -31.86 -5.18 11.15
N TRP A 327 -32.76 -6.18 11.07
CA TRP A 327 -33.51 -6.53 9.87
C TRP A 327 -35.02 -6.36 10.07
N ASP A 328 -35.71 -5.86 9.04
CA ASP A 328 -37.15 -5.91 8.90
C ASP A 328 -37.54 -7.20 8.15
N LYS A 329 -38.45 -7.98 8.71
CA LYS A 329 -38.93 -9.24 8.12
C LYS A 329 -40.16 -8.97 7.27
N GLN A 330 -40.12 -9.36 6.01
CA GLN A 330 -41.24 -9.19 5.08
C GLN A 330 -41.48 -10.49 4.30
N ALA A 331 -42.73 -10.80 3.99
CA ALA A 331 -43.07 -11.90 3.09
C ALA A 331 -43.08 -11.40 1.64
N TYR A 332 -42.34 -12.06 0.77
CA TYR A 332 -42.33 -11.80 -0.66
C TYR A 332 -42.47 -13.13 -1.41
N GLY A 333 -43.55 -13.30 -2.18
CA GLY A 333 -43.82 -14.55 -2.89
C GLY A 333 -43.91 -15.78 -1.99
N GLY A 334 -44.48 -15.63 -0.79
CA GLY A 334 -44.57 -16.72 0.20
C GLY A 334 -43.25 -17.08 0.92
N THR A 335 -42.16 -16.40 0.60
CA THR A 335 -40.85 -16.60 1.23
C THR A 335 -40.49 -15.40 2.12
N GLU A 336 -39.91 -15.66 3.28
CA GLU A 336 -39.44 -14.61 4.20
C GLU A 336 -38.16 -13.96 3.65
N ILE A 337 -38.20 -12.65 3.44
CA ILE A 337 -37.05 -11.80 3.11
C ILE A 337 -36.74 -10.86 4.28
N TRP A 338 -35.46 -10.54 4.43
CA TRP A 338 -34.92 -9.64 5.44
C TRP A 338 -34.43 -8.36 4.76
N ILE A 339 -34.91 -7.20 5.20
CA ILE A 339 -34.54 -5.88 4.68
C ILE A 339 -33.70 -5.15 5.74
N TYR A 340 -32.52 -4.66 5.36
CA TYR A 340 -31.61 -4.05 6.33
C TYR A 340 -32.14 -2.68 6.79
N LYS A 341 -32.37 -2.49 8.10
CA LYS A 341 -33.03 -1.29 8.63
C LYS A 341 -32.26 0.00 8.38
N ALA A 342 -30.94 -0.04 8.53
CA ALA A 342 -30.11 1.16 8.37
C ALA A 342 -29.94 1.58 6.90
N ASP A 343 -30.23 0.69 5.95
CA ASP A 343 -30.20 0.99 4.52
C ASP A 343 -31.14 0.02 3.78
N ARG A 344 -32.40 0.45 3.61
CA ARG A 344 -33.49 -0.34 3.01
C ARG A 344 -33.25 -0.71 1.53
N SER A 345 -32.18 -0.20 0.92
CA SER A 345 -31.77 -0.64 -0.41
C SER A 345 -31.19 -2.06 -0.40
N TYR A 346 -30.80 -2.61 0.75
CA TYR A 346 -30.26 -3.98 0.86
C TYR A 346 -31.31 -4.95 1.42
N TRP A 347 -31.50 -6.07 0.73
CA TRP A 347 -32.38 -7.15 1.18
C TRP A 347 -31.83 -8.52 0.82
N GLY A 348 -32.21 -9.56 1.55
CA GLY A 348 -31.78 -10.94 1.27
C GLY A 348 -32.75 -11.96 1.85
N TYR A 349 -32.63 -13.22 1.45
CA TYR A 349 -33.41 -14.29 2.06
C TYR A 349 -32.84 -14.64 3.44
N LYS A 350 -33.73 -15.07 4.34
CA LYS A 350 -33.30 -15.58 5.64
C LYS A 350 -32.40 -16.80 5.43
N PRO A 351 -31.17 -16.83 5.99
CA PRO A 351 -30.33 -18.02 5.94
C PRO A 351 -31.05 -19.18 6.67
N LYS A 352 -31.00 -20.36 6.08
CA LYS A 352 -31.63 -21.57 6.62
C LYS A 352 -30.84 -22.16 7.77
#